data_AF-A0A957RZS0-F1
#
_entry.id   AF-A0A957RZS0-F1
#
_cell.length_a   1.000
_cell.length_b   1.000
_cell.length_c   1.000
_cell.angle_alpha   90.00
_cell.angle_beta   90.00
_cell.angle_gamma   90.00
#
_symmetry.space_group_name_H-M   'P 1'
#
loop_
_entity.id
_entity.type
_entity.pdbx_description
1 polymer ?
#
loop_
_entity_poly.entity_id
_entity_poly.type
_entity_poly.pdbx_seq_one_letter_code
_entity_poly.pdbx_strand_id
1 'polypeptide(L)'
;MPATVDAKTLVAQGDLDDPITHGAWLYEGNCTRCHGAYGDERVGRGATRDEIIDALSGDARRNCAVTWPRTAGGTLGRQELKDIAAFIVAWEDAGGALTLPELPPQPTATPADIPTPSTAPTPTPAPPTATPDPLRASLDDIFAVDPVARGAWLYQENCYRCHYDYGGAVGRMGATNDADAIFDNVANGNDSMEAMSVRNGGTLLNSHINAVISYITAWEAAGEEPDLPDAVTDAIAAVWPERSTTGPMILTGDATHGGELFALYCVACHGAAGEGGVGKPLAKTWAVARPDITVRTTIVSGVPGTEMIAWSQTQGGVLTAEEIEDLVAYILNLPPVAPADASAAVTSNISSTVAAVATSPLVAATTVSGGGNA
;
A
#
# COMPACT_ATOMS: atom_id res chain seq x y z
N MET A 1 9.10 -47.43 19.11
CA MET A 1 8.11 -46.34 19.11
C MET A 1 8.75 -45.19 19.88
N PRO A 2 8.87 -43.98 19.33
CA PRO A 2 9.36 -42.86 20.13
C PRO A 2 8.34 -42.62 21.26
N ALA A 3 8.84 -42.44 22.48
CA ALA A 3 8.01 -42.16 23.63
C ALA A 3 7.29 -40.83 23.42
N THR A 4 5.98 -40.79 23.69
CA THR A 4 5.22 -39.53 23.77
C THR A 4 5.72 -38.76 24.97
N VAL A 5 6.38 -37.62 24.74
CA VAL A 5 6.83 -36.73 25.81
C VAL A 5 5.71 -35.74 26.09
N ASP A 6 5.22 -35.68 27.33
CA ASP A 6 4.21 -34.72 27.73
C ASP A 6 4.84 -33.40 28.22
N ALA A 7 4.13 -32.29 28.03
CA ALA A 7 4.60 -30.94 28.37
C ALA A 7 4.98 -30.78 29.85
N LYS A 8 4.28 -31.50 30.75
CA LYS A 8 4.49 -31.41 32.19
C LYS A 8 5.78 -32.13 32.61
N THR A 9 6.16 -33.18 31.88
CA THR A 9 7.41 -33.91 32.05
C THR A 9 8.60 -33.07 31.56
N LEU A 10 8.48 -32.35 30.44
CA LEU A 10 9.54 -31.44 29.95
C LEU A 10 9.85 -30.31 30.93
N VAL A 11 8.80 -29.66 31.46
CA VAL A 11 8.96 -28.61 32.48
C VAL A 11 9.56 -29.19 33.78
N ALA A 12 9.18 -30.41 34.18
CA ALA A 12 9.73 -31.04 35.38
C ALA A 12 11.20 -31.49 35.24
N GLN A 13 11.69 -31.67 34.01
CA GLN A 13 13.07 -32.04 33.69
C GLN A 13 13.99 -30.82 33.54
N GLY A 14 13.43 -29.61 33.55
CA GLY A 14 14.15 -28.35 33.45
C GLY A 14 14.42 -27.87 32.02
N ASP A 15 13.96 -28.62 31.02
CA ASP A 15 14.21 -28.33 29.59
C ASP A 15 13.47 -27.07 29.11
N LEU A 16 12.46 -26.60 29.86
CA LEU A 16 11.63 -25.42 29.57
C LEU A 16 11.52 -24.48 30.79
N ASP A 17 12.55 -24.42 31.64
CA ASP A 17 12.53 -23.57 32.85
C ASP A 17 12.63 -22.07 32.56
N ASP A 18 13.24 -21.72 31.42
CA ASP A 18 13.37 -20.34 30.96
C ASP A 18 12.08 -19.84 30.29
N PRO A 19 11.48 -18.71 30.72
CA PRO A 19 10.23 -18.19 30.17
C PRO A 19 10.28 -17.89 28.66
N ILE A 20 11.44 -17.52 28.11
CA ILE A 20 11.59 -17.23 26.67
C ILE A 20 11.61 -18.55 25.89
N THR A 21 12.38 -19.53 26.35
CA THR A 21 12.47 -20.86 25.74
C THR A 21 11.12 -21.59 25.81
N HIS A 22 10.44 -21.54 26.96
CA HIS A 22 9.10 -22.09 27.12
C HIS A 22 8.08 -21.36 26.23
N GLY A 23 8.16 -20.03 26.15
CA GLY A 23 7.33 -19.23 25.26
C GLY A 23 7.50 -19.56 23.78
N ALA A 24 8.74 -19.77 23.33
CA ALA A 24 9.06 -20.17 21.96
C ALA A 24 8.46 -21.54 21.63
N TRP A 25 8.63 -22.50 22.55
CA TRP A 25 8.06 -23.84 22.43
C TRP A 25 6.53 -23.80 22.40
N LEU A 26 5.89 -22.99 23.24
CA LEU A 26 4.44 -22.81 23.24
C LEU A 26 3.94 -22.15 21.94
N TYR A 27 4.66 -21.17 21.41
CA TYR A 27 4.33 -20.53 20.14
C TYR A 27 4.38 -21.54 18.99
N GLU A 28 5.42 -22.38 18.95
CA GLU A 28 5.55 -23.44 17.95
C GLU A 28 4.34 -24.39 17.96
N GLY A 29 3.92 -24.85 19.14
CA GLY A 29 2.80 -25.79 19.28
C GLY A 29 1.40 -25.20 19.07
N ASN A 30 1.21 -23.89 19.29
CA ASN A 30 -0.13 -23.29 19.36
C ASN A 30 -0.38 -22.20 18.30
N CYS A 31 0.64 -21.40 17.97
CA CYS A 31 0.46 -20.17 17.20
C CYS A 31 0.83 -20.34 15.72
N THR A 32 1.79 -21.21 15.40
CA THR A 32 2.29 -21.43 14.04
C THR A 32 1.21 -21.88 13.06
N ARG A 33 0.19 -22.59 13.55
CA ARG A 33 -0.95 -23.01 12.72
C ARG A 33 -1.68 -21.83 12.06
N CYS A 34 -1.75 -20.68 12.73
CA CYS A 34 -2.44 -19.49 12.22
C CYS A 34 -1.47 -18.40 11.75
N HIS A 35 -0.24 -18.38 12.28
CA HIS A 35 0.72 -17.30 12.09
C HIS A 35 2.07 -17.75 11.50
N GLY A 36 2.26 -19.03 11.17
CA GLY A 36 3.58 -19.51 10.74
C GLY A 36 4.69 -19.25 11.78
N ALA A 37 5.95 -19.27 11.35
CA ALA A 37 7.06 -18.93 12.23
C ALA A 37 6.97 -17.46 12.66
N TYR A 38 7.33 -17.16 13.91
CA TYR A 38 7.17 -15.79 14.43
C TYR A 38 7.93 -14.75 13.62
N GLY A 39 9.14 -15.08 13.16
CA GLY A 39 9.96 -14.18 12.33
C GLY A 39 9.30 -13.78 11.01
N ASP A 40 8.41 -14.61 10.47
CA ASP A 40 7.75 -14.37 9.19
C ASP A 40 6.59 -13.38 9.35
N GLU A 41 5.73 -13.63 10.35
CA GLU A 41 4.48 -12.86 10.52
C GLU A 41 4.56 -11.75 11.57
N ARG A 42 5.56 -11.76 12.46
CA ARG A 42 5.82 -10.77 13.52
C ARG A 42 4.55 -10.25 14.20
N VAL A 43 3.69 -11.16 14.63
CA VAL A 43 2.32 -10.85 15.07
C VAL A 43 2.22 -10.04 16.38
N GLY A 44 3.33 -9.88 17.10
CA GLY A 44 3.45 -9.05 18.29
C GLY A 44 4.25 -7.76 18.08
N ARG A 45 4.65 -7.45 16.84
CA ARG A 45 5.45 -6.25 16.53
C ARG A 45 4.75 -4.99 17.02
N GLY A 46 5.51 -4.14 17.72
CA GLY A 46 5.03 -2.87 18.27
C GLY A 46 4.05 -3.00 19.43
N ALA A 47 3.74 -4.22 19.89
CA ALA A 47 2.90 -4.43 21.07
C ALA A 47 3.76 -4.62 22.33
N THR A 48 3.33 -4.01 23.43
CA THR A 48 3.89 -4.26 24.75
C THR A 48 3.53 -5.67 25.23
N ARG A 49 4.28 -6.14 26.24
CA ARG A 49 4.02 -7.45 26.87
C ARG A 49 2.57 -7.60 27.34
N ASP A 50 2.01 -6.57 27.97
CA ASP A 50 0.65 -6.59 28.50
C ASP A 50 -0.37 -6.62 27.36
N GLU A 51 -0.14 -5.85 26.30
CA GLU A 51 -0.99 -5.86 25.12
C GLU A 51 -1.02 -7.21 24.38
N ILE A 52 0.10 -7.94 24.39
CA ILE A 52 0.16 -9.31 23.87
C ILE A 52 -0.63 -10.26 24.77
N ILE A 53 -0.47 -10.15 26.09
CA ILE A 53 -1.22 -10.98 27.06
C ILE A 53 -2.72 -10.73 26.93
N ASP A 54 -3.15 -9.48 26.80
CA ASP A 54 -4.55 -9.12 26.65
C ASP A 54 -5.13 -9.65 25.32
N ALA A 55 -4.34 -9.62 24.24
CA ALA A 55 -4.72 -10.19 22.95
C ALA A 55 -4.86 -11.73 23.03
N LEU A 56 -3.91 -12.42 23.67
CA LEU A 56 -3.96 -13.86 23.88
C LEU A 56 -5.11 -14.26 24.82
N SER A 57 -5.44 -13.40 25.78
CA SER A 57 -6.51 -13.62 26.73
C SER A 57 -7.91 -13.46 26.11
N GLY A 58 -7.98 -12.80 24.96
CA GLY A 58 -9.23 -12.47 24.27
C GLY A 58 -9.89 -11.19 24.76
N ASP A 59 -9.24 -10.47 25.68
CA ASP A 59 -9.74 -9.24 26.31
C ASP A 59 -9.56 -8.02 25.39
N ALA A 60 -8.46 -7.98 24.62
CA ALA A 60 -8.18 -6.95 23.63
C ALA A 60 -7.84 -7.59 22.29
N ARG A 61 -8.82 -8.27 21.67
CA ARG A 61 -8.65 -9.06 20.44
C ARG A 61 -7.95 -8.27 19.32
N ARG A 62 -6.62 -8.38 19.22
CA ARG A 62 -5.80 -7.88 18.10
C ARG A 62 -5.91 -8.83 16.90
N ASN A 63 -7.13 -9.07 16.43
CA ASN A 63 -7.44 -10.03 15.37
C ASN A 63 -7.03 -11.49 15.69
N CYS A 64 -6.79 -11.82 16.96
CA CYS A 64 -6.71 -13.20 17.43
C CYS A 64 -8.14 -13.71 17.66
N ALA A 65 -8.57 -14.68 16.84
CA ALA A 65 -9.89 -15.31 16.97
C ALA A 65 -9.92 -16.41 18.04
N VAL A 66 -8.78 -16.75 18.64
CA VAL A 66 -8.64 -17.83 19.61
C VAL A 66 -8.59 -17.25 21.02
N THR A 67 -9.46 -17.75 21.89
CA THR A 67 -9.39 -17.50 23.34
C THR A 67 -8.53 -18.59 23.98
N TRP A 68 -7.31 -18.25 24.37
CA TRP A 68 -6.36 -19.20 24.93
C TRP A 68 -6.51 -19.52 26.43
N PRO A 69 -6.97 -18.60 27.32
CA PRO A 69 -7.02 -18.88 28.75
C PRO A 69 -7.91 -20.07 29.11
N ARG A 70 -7.40 -20.99 29.94
CA ARG A 70 -8.20 -22.07 30.57
C ARG A 70 -9.42 -21.56 31.31
N THR A 71 -9.33 -20.37 31.91
CA THR A 71 -10.44 -19.71 32.60
C THR A 71 -11.58 -19.31 31.68
N ALA A 72 -11.34 -19.24 30.37
CA ALA A 72 -12.30 -18.88 29.34
C ALA A 72 -12.51 -20.02 28.30
N GLY A 73 -12.17 -21.26 28.68
CA GLY A 73 -12.39 -22.46 27.84
C GLY A 73 -11.26 -22.81 26.87
N GLY A 74 -10.12 -22.12 26.94
CA GLY A 74 -8.93 -22.43 26.15
C GLY A 74 -7.98 -23.43 26.83
N THR A 75 -6.81 -23.64 26.23
CA THR A 75 -5.83 -24.65 26.64
C THR A 75 -4.70 -24.12 27.54
N LEU A 76 -4.49 -22.80 27.58
CA LEU A 76 -3.32 -22.18 28.19
C LEU A 76 -3.58 -21.55 29.56
N GLY A 77 -2.66 -21.74 30.50
CA GLY A 77 -2.65 -21.12 31.82
C GLY A 77 -2.02 -19.72 31.80
N ARG A 78 -2.23 -18.95 32.88
CA ARG A 78 -1.70 -17.57 32.98
C ARG A 78 -0.19 -17.45 32.79
N GLN A 79 0.58 -18.44 33.25
CA GLN A 79 2.04 -18.40 33.09
C GLN A 79 2.45 -18.67 31.64
N GLU A 80 1.82 -19.65 30.99
CA GLU A 80 2.07 -19.97 29.58
C GLU A 80 1.79 -18.77 28.65
N LEU A 81 0.73 -17.99 28.93
CA LEU A 81 0.46 -16.75 28.20
C LEU A 81 1.57 -15.70 28.41
N LYS A 82 2.08 -15.57 29.64
CA LYS A 82 3.18 -14.66 29.97
C LYS A 82 4.51 -15.09 29.36
N ASP A 83 4.71 -16.39 29.18
CA ASP A 83 5.91 -16.98 28.59
C ASP A 83 5.88 -16.76 27.07
N ILE A 84 4.75 -17.00 26.39
CA ILE A 84 4.58 -16.62 24.97
C ILE A 84 4.85 -15.12 24.78
N ALA A 85 4.27 -14.27 25.62
CA ALA A 85 4.52 -12.83 25.55
C ALA A 85 5.99 -12.47 25.83
N ALA A 86 6.68 -13.20 26.72
CA ALA A 86 8.11 -13.00 26.98
C ALA A 86 8.96 -13.36 25.77
N PHE A 87 8.66 -14.48 25.10
CA PHE A 87 9.32 -14.88 23.85
C PHE A 87 9.17 -13.82 22.77
N ILE A 88 7.93 -13.37 22.53
CA ILE A 88 7.62 -12.37 21.51
C ILE A 88 8.39 -11.06 21.79
N VAL A 89 8.32 -10.54 23.02
CA VAL A 89 9.03 -9.31 23.39
C VAL A 89 10.54 -9.48 23.27
N ALA A 90 11.10 -10.61 23.73
CA ALA A 90 12.53 -10.87 23.62
C ALA A 90 12.99 -10.92 22.16
N TRP A 91 12.20 -11.50 21.26
CA TRP A 91 12.50 -11.56 19.83
C TRP A 91 12.52 -10.17 19.20
N GLU A 92 11.53 -9.34 19.54
CA GLU A 92 11.44 -7.96 19.06
C GLU A 92 12.59 -7.10 19.62
N ASP A 93 12.91 -7.23 20.90
CA ASP A 93 14.03 -6.53 21.56
C ASP A 93 15.40 -6.93 20.98
N ALA A 94 15.55 -8.19 20.58
CA ALA A 94 16.76 -8.68 19.92
C ALA A 94 16.88 -8.25 18.44
N GLY A 95 15.81 -7.70 17.87
CA GLY A 95 15.76 -7.30 16.45
C GLY A 95 15.76 -8.47 15.48
N GLY A 96 15.37 -9.68 15.91
CA GLY A 96 15.39 -10.87 15.07
C GLY A 96 15.54 -12.18 15.84
N ALA A 97 16.01 -13.20 15.13
CA ALA A 97 16.01 -14.56 15.65
C ALA A 97 16.82 -14.72 16.94
N LEU A 98 16.15 -15.23 17.97
CA LEU A 98 16.78 -15.55 19.24
C LEU A 98 17.65 -16.80 19.12
N THR A 99 18.82 -16.77 19.74
CA THR A 99 19.62 -17.99 19.95
C THR A 99 19.03 -18.75 21.12
N LEU A 100 18.16 -19.73 20.80
CA LEU A 100 17.52 -20.61 21.79
C LEU A 100 18.24 -21.96 21.85
N PRO A 101 18.21 -22.66 23.00
CA PRO A 101 18.56 -24.07 23.04
C PRO A 101 17.65 -24.89 22.12
N GLU A 102 18.09 -26.08 21.72
CA GLU A 102 17.28 -26.99 20.89
C GLU A 102 15.95 -27.28 21.60
N LEU A 103 14.84 -26.92 20.96
CA LEU A 103 13.52 -27.05 21.55
C LEU A 103 13.10 -28.52 21.55
N PRO A 104 12.54 -29.04 22.66
CA PRO A 104 12.02 -30.39 22.69
C PRO A 104 10.83 -30.54 21.73
N PRO A 105 10.57 -31.74 21.21
CA PRO A 105 9.46 -31.96 20.26
C PRO A 105 8.10 -31.66 20.91
N GLN A 106 7.18 -31.15 20.10
CA GLN A 106 5.80 -30.90 20.54
C GLN A 106 5.09 -32.22 20.90
N PRO A 107 4.19 -32.24 21.91
CA PRO A 107 3.45 -33.43 22.26
C PRO A 107 2.51 -33.82 21.11
N THR A 108 2.45 -35.10 20.75
CA THR A 108 1.53 -35.55 19.70
C THR A 108 0.08 -35.35 20.15
N ALA A 109 -0.66 -34.50 19.44
CA ALA A 109 -2.07 -34.23 19.78
C ALA A 109 -2.89 -35.53 19.75
N THR A 110 -3.60 -35.83 20.84
CA THR A 110 -4.57 -36.93 20.86
C THR A 110 -5.86 -36.43 20.20
N PRO A 111 -6.57 -37.22 19.36
CA PRO A 111 -7.74 -36.76 18.60
C PRO A 111 -8.90 -36.17 19.44
N ALA A 112 -8.89 -36.34 20.76
CA ALA A 112 -9.89 -35.83 21.69
C ALA A 112 -9.68 -34.36 22.11
N ASP A 113 -8.49 -33.78 21.87
CA ASP A 113 -8.16 -32.40 22.25
C ASP A 113 -8.42 -31.38 21.12
N ILE A 114 -9.05 -31.80 20.02
CA ILE A 114 -9.46 -30.89 18.94
C ILE A 114 -10.84 -30.32 19.29
N PRO A 115 -10.97 -29.07 19.77
CA PRO A 115 -12.27 -28.46 19.90
C PRO A 115 -12.93 -28.42 18.52
N THR A 116 -14.16 -28.94 18.43
CA THR A 116 -15.03 -28.74 17.27
C THR A 116 -15.13 -27.23 17.03
N PRO A 117 -14.85 -26.73 15.81
CA PRO A 117 -14.87 -25.29 15.58
C PRO A 117 -16.26 -24.75 15.91
N SER A 118 -16.31 -23.88 16.92
CA SER A 118 -17.49 -23.09 17.25
C SER A 118 -17.75 -22.18 16.06
N THR A 119 -18.84 -22.48 15.32
CA THR A 119 -19.44 -21.67 14.24
C THR A 119 -18.48 -20.66 13.63
N ALA A 120 -17.62 -21.14 12.73
CA ALA A 120 -16.89 -20.26 11.83
C ALA A 120 -17.92 -19.35 11.14
N PRO A 121 -17.69 -18.02 11.07
CA PRO A 121 -18.44 -17.20 10.14
C PRO A 121 -18.30 -17.85 8.76
N THR A 122 -19.41 -17.91 8.01
CA THR A 122 -19.41 -18.38 6.63
C THR A 122 -18.20 -17.78 5.92
N PRO A 123 -17.28 -18.59 5.37
CA PRO A 123 -16.14 -18.04 4.66
C PRO A 123 -16.71 -17.12 3.59
N THR A 124 -16.34 -15.83 3.67
CA THR A 124 -16.44 -14.98 2.49
C THR A 124 -15.66 -15.74 1.42
N PRO A 125 -16.25 -16.01 0.25
CA PRO A 125 -15.56 -16.76 -0.78
C PRO A 125 -14.22 -16.08 -0.98
N ALA A 126 -13.14 -16.86 -0.83
CA ALA A 126 -11.82 -16.39 -1.17
C ALA A 126 -11.91 -15.74 -2.55
N PRO A 127 -11.33 -14.55 -2.76
CA PRO A 127 -11.20 -14.03 -4.11
C PRO A 127 -10.62 -15.16 -4.97
N PRO A 128 -11.13 -15.38 -6.19
CA PRO A 128 -10.75 -16.53 -6.98
C PRO A 128 -9.24 -16.60 -6.97
N THR A 129 -8.70 -17.71 -6.45
CA THR A 129 -7.27 -17.95 -6.43
C THR A 129 -6.86 -17.88 -7.89
N ALA A 130 -6.24 -16.76 -8.29
CA ALA A 130 -5.60 -16.68 -9.58
C ALA A 130 -4.68 -17.91 -9.61
N THR A 131 -4.87 -18.76 -10.61
CA THR A 131 -3.96 -19.89 -10.81
C THR A 131 -2.56 -19.29 -10.80
N PRO A 132 -1.64 -19.74 -9.91
CA PRO A 132 -0.32 -19.14 -9.85
C PRO A 132 0.26 -19.14 -11.25
N ASP A 133 0.75 -17.98 -11.69
CA ASP A 133 1.48 -17.90 -12.95
C ASP A 133 2.52 -19.04 -12.95
N PRO A 134 2.51 -19.95 -13.93
CA PRO A 134 3.46 -21.07 -13.97
C PRO A 134 4.92 -20.59 -13.87
N LEU A 135 5.21 -19.35 -14.29
CA LEU A 135 6.51 -18.73 -14.10
C LEU A 135 6.82 -18.46 -12.62
N ARG A 136 5.86 -17.92 -11.85
CA ARG A 136 5.99 -17.69 -10.40
C ARG A 136 6.25 -19.00 -9.65
N ALA A 137 5.48 -20.04 -9.96
CA ALA A 137 5.63 -21.35 -9.29
C ALA A 137 7.03 -21.95 -9.52
N SER A 138 7.67 -21.66 -10.66
CA SER A 138 9.04 -22.12 -10.93
C SER A 138 10.12 -21.43 -10.08
N LEU A 139 9.76 -20.34 -9.37
CA LEU A 139 10.66 -19.57 -8.52
C LEU A 139 10.47 -19.83 -7.02
N ASP A 140 9.48 -20.65 -6.62
CA ASP A 140 9.14 -20.86 -5.20
C ASP A 140 10.33 -21.36 -4.36
N ASP A 141 11.15 -22.26 -4.90
CA ASP A 141 12.34 -22.77 -4.22
C ASP A 141 13.40 -21.68 -4.00
N ILE A 142 13.53 -20.73 -4.95
CA ILE A 142 14.43 -19.58 -4.81
C ILE A 142 13.87 -18.63 -3.74
N PHE A 143 12.58 -18.31 -3.82
CA PHE A 143 11.92 -17.41 -2.88
C PHE A 143 11.89 -17.93 -1.44
N ALA A 144 11.97 -19.24 -1.24
CA ALA A 144 12.03 -19.86 0.08
C ALA A 144 13.35 -19.60 0.81
N VAL A 145 14.46 -19.43 0.08
CA VAL A 145 15.81 -19.27 0.65
C VAL A 145 16.42 -17.89 0.42
N ASP A 146 15.85 -17.10 -0.50
CA ASP A 146 16.31 -15.75 -0.83
C ASP A 146 15.17 -14.73 -0.62
N PRO A 147 15.12 -14.08 0.56
CA PRO A 147 14.10 -13.07 0.85
C PRO A 147 14.28 -11.78 0.02
N VAL A 148 15.48 -11.48 -0.47
CA VAL A 148 15.74 -10.32 -1.34
C VAL A 148 15.16 -10.57 -2.72
N ALA A 149 15.38 -11.75 -3.29
CA ALA A 149 14.78 -12.15 -4.56
C ALA A 149 13.25 -12.22 -4.49
N ARG A 150 12.70 -12.80 -3.42
CA ARG A 150 11.24 -12.79 -3.17
C ARG A 150 10.72 -11.36 -3.05
N GLY A 151 11.47 -10.50 -2.37
CA GLY A 151 11.16 -9.09 -2.19
C GLY A 151 11.12 -8.32 -3.50
N ALA A 152 12.11 -8.52 -4.38
CA ALA A 152 12.20 -7.89 -5.69
C ALA A 152 10.98 -8.24 -6.56
N TRP A 153 10.60 -9.52 -6.60
CA TRP A 153 9.40 -9.97 -7.31
C TRP A 153 8.12 -9.31 -6.76
N LEU A 154 7.93 -9.35 -5.44
CA LEU A 154 6.74 -8.79 -4.79
C LEU A 154 6.67 -7.27 -4.95
N TYR A 155 7.81 -6.58 -4.92
CA TYR A 155 7.90 -5.15 -5.20
C TYR A 155 7.45 -4.85 -6.62
N GLN A 156 7.89 -5.64 -7.60
CA GLN A 156 7.46 -5.46 -8.99
C GLN A 156 5.95 -5.66 -9.16
N GLU A 157 5.40 -6.70 -8.53
CA GLU A 157 3.99 -7.05 -8.62
C GLU A 157 3.07 -6.03 -7.93
N ASN A 158 3.49 -5.45 -6.81
CA ASN A 158 2.60 -4.70 -5.92
C ASN A 158 2.98 -3.22 -5.76
N CYS A 159 4.25 -2.87 -5.92
CA CYS A 159 4.77 -1.54 -5.59
C CYS A 159 5.20 -0.76 -6.85
N TYR A 160 5.81 -1.41 -7.84
CA TYR A 160 6.41 -0.76 -9.02
C TYR A 160 5.43 0.15 -9.77
N ARG A 161 4.15 -0.24 -9.87
CA ARG A 161 3.12 0.58 -10.54
C ARG A 161 3.04 2.00 -9.99
N CYS A 162 3.27 2.20 -8.69
CA CYS A 162 3.21 3.50 -8.02
C CYS A 162 4.59 4.02 -7.57
N HIS A 163 5.59 3.15 -7.39
CA HIS A 163 6.90 3.49 -6.85
C HIS A 163 8.03 3.46 -7.89
N TYR A 164 7.78 2.97 -9.11
CA TYR A 164 8.78 2.71 -10.17
C TYR A 164 9.93 1.81 -9.70
N ASP A 165 11.04 1.78 -10.43
CA ASP A 165 12.26 1.15 -9.96
C ASP A 165 12.76 1.88 -8.72
N TYR A 166 13.08 1.12 -7.66
CA TYR A 166 13.38 1.70 -6.36
C TYR A 166 14.53 2.74 -6.41
N GLY A 167 15.59 2.47 -7.19
CA GLY A 167 16.71 3.40 -7.40
C GLY A 167 16.50 4.43 -8.51
N GLY A 168 15.30 4.54 -9.08
CA GLY A 168 15.01 5.27 -10.30
C GLY A 168 14.92 6.79 -10.19
N ALA A 169 14.67 7.41 -11.33
CA ALA A 169 14.66 8.87 -11.52
C ALA A 169 13.61 9.61 -10.68
N VAL A 170 12.58 8.92 -10.18
CA VAL A 170 11.49 9.50 -9.36
C VAL A 170 11.76 9.47 -7.86
N GLY A 171 12.92 8.98 -7.44
CA GLY A 171 13.39 8.99 -6.05
C GLY A 171 13.11 7.69 -5.29
N ARG A 172 14.03 7.35 -4.37
CA ARG A 172 13.96 6.17 -3.51
C ARG A 172 12.84 6.30 -2.48
N MET A 173 11.69 5.70 -2.78
CA MET A 173 10.54 5.68 -1.87
C MET A 173 10.88 4.93 -0.57
N GLY A 174 10.82 5.61 0.57
CA GLY A 174 11.23 5.05 1.85
C GLY A 174 12.71 5.25 2.18
N ALA A 175 13.49 5.92 1.32
CA ALA A 175 14.79 6.44 1.72
C ALA A 175 14.59 7.31 2.96
N THR A 176 15.42 7.09 3.98
CA THR A 176 15.39 7.67 5.34
C THR A 176 14.39 7.06 6.34
N ASN A 177 13.51 6.14 5.93
CA ASN A 177 12.69 5.38 6.86
C ASN A 177 13.43 4.11 7.30
N ASP A 178 13.29 3.72 8.56
CA ASP A 178 13.73 2.40 9.00
C ASP A 178 12.77 1.31 8.48
N ALA A 179 13.23 0.05 8.55
CA ALA A 179 12.48 -1.12 8.13
C ALA A 179 11.09 -1.20 8.79
N ASP A 180 10.99 -0.72 10.02
CA ASP A 180 9.78 -0.75 10.82
C ASP A 180 8.74 0.27 10.30
N ALA A 181 9.15 1.50 10.04
CA ALA A 181 8.31 2.52 9.43
C ALA A 181 7.84 2.11 8.02
N ILE A 182 8.69 1.44 7.24
CA ILE A 182 8.29 0.90 5.93
C ILE A 182 7.21 -0.18 6.11
N PHE A 183 7.41 -1.11 7.05
CA PHE A 183 6.40 -2.14 7.35
C PHE A 183 5.07 -1.52 7.72
N ASP A 184 5.04 -0.56 8.63
CA ASP A 184 3.78 0.03 9.11
C ASP A 184 3.02 0.75 8.00
N ASN A 185 3.72 1.48 7.14
CA ASN A 185 3.12 2.14 5.98
C ASN A 185 2.54 1.13 4.97
N VAL A 186 3.26 0.04 4.69
CA VAL A 186 2.79 -0.98 3.74
C VAL A 186 1.65 -1.80 4.35
N ALA A 187 1.77 -2.21 5.60
CA ALA A 187 0.82 -3.07 6.26
C ALA A 187 -0.50 -2.36 6.57
N ASN A 188 -0.45 -1.11 7.05
CA ASN A 188 -1.61 -0.35 7.51
C ASN A 188 -2.09 0.72 6.53
N GLY A 189 -1.30 1.02 5.50
CA GLY A 189 -1.54 2.16 4.63
C GLY A 189 -1.18 3.48 5.31
N ASN A 190 -1.32 4.56 4.56
CA ASN A 190 -1.18 5.94 5.02
C ASN A 190 -2.00 6.88 4.12
N ASP A 191 -1.88 8.19 4.30
CA ASP A 191 -2.61 9.19 3.50
C ASP A 191 -2.36 9.10 1.99
N SER A 192 -1.29 8.43 1.56
CA SER A 192 -0.86 8.32 0.16
C SER A 192 -1.00 6.91 -0.42
N MET A 193 -1.27 5.89 0.40
CA MET A 193 -1.31 4.50 -0.04
C MET A 193 -2.30 3.68 0.80
N GLU A 194 -3.13 2.88 0.14
CA GLU A 194 -4.00 1.93 0.82
C GLU A 194 -3.20 0.85 1.54
N ALA A 195 -3.81 0.24 2.56
CA ALA A 195 -3.19 -0.85 3.29
C ALA A 195 -3.02 -2.08 2.40
N MET A 196 -1.80 -2.62 2.32
CA MET A 196 -1.51 -3.77 1.47
C MET A 196 -1.54 -5.10 2.24
N SER A 197 -1.58 -5.09 3.58
CA SER A 197 -1.67 -6.35 4.33
C SER A 197 -3.05 -6.97 4.21
N VAL A 198 -3.11 -8.31 4.15
CA VAL A 198 -4.37 -9.08 4.22
C VAL A 198 -5.21 -8.68 5.44
N ARG A 199 -4.55 -8.32 6.54
CA ARG A 199 -5.22 -7.92 7.79
C ARG A 199 -5.98 -6.61 7.67
N ASN A 200 -5.57 -5.72 6.77
CA ASN A 200 -6.17 -4.41 6.58
C ASN A 200 -6.86 -4.27 5.21
N GLY A 201 -7.25 -5.39 4.59
CA GLY A 201 -8.02 -5.42 3.34
C GLY A 201 -7.19 -5.54 2.06
N GLY A 202 -5.86 -5.61 2.16
CA GLY A 202 -4.96 -5.89 1.04
C GLY A 202 -4.77 -7.39 0.78
N THR A 203 -3.68 -7.74 0.09
CA THR A 203 -3.41 -9.11 -0.38
C THR A 203 -2.08 -9.68 0.12
N LEU A 204 -1.23 -8.85 0.75
CA LEU A 204 0.10 -9.26 1.19
C LEU A 204 0.07 -9.82 2.62
N LEU A 205 0.73 -10.97 2.80
CA LEU A 205 1.06 -11.47 4.14
C LEU A 205 2.15 -10.60 4.76
N ASN A 206 2.29 -10.63 6.08
CA ASN A 206 3.37 -9.88 6.74
C ASN A 206 4.74 -10.39 6.26
N SER A 207 4.87 -11.70 6.03
CA SER A 207 6.04 -12.31 5.40
C SER A 207 6.34 -11.77 3.99
N HIS A 208 5.32 -11.44 3.20
CA HIS A 208 5.52 -10.79 1.89
C HIS A 208 6.03 -9.35 2.04
N ILE A 209 5.47 -8.60 3.00
CA ILE A 209 5.90 -7.24 3.30
C ILE A 209 7.36 -7.22 3.79
N ASN A 210 7.74 -8.18 4.66
CA ASN A 210 9.12 -8.34 5.14
C ASN A 210 10.10 -8.69 4.02
N ALA A 211 9.69 -9.50 3.04
CA ALA A 211 10.52 -9.76 1.85
C ALA A 211 10.75 -8.47 1.04
N VAL A 212 9.71 -7.67 0.80
CA VAL A 212 9.83 -6.37 0.12
C VAL A 212 10.78 -5.43 0.88
N ILE A 213 10.69 -5.39 2.21
CA ILE A 213 11.61 -4.61 3.06
C ILE A 213 13.05 -5.13 2.96
N SER A 214 13.24 -6.45 2.86
CA SER A 214 14.58 -7.05 2.67
C SER A 214 15.20 -6.58 1.34
N TYR A 215 14.40 -6.50 0.28
CA TYR A 215 14.85 -5.95 -1.01
C TYR A 215 15.20 -4.46 -0.93
N ILE A 216 14.33 -3.66 -0.31
CA ILE A 216 14.57 -2.21 -0.12
C ILE A 216 15.84 -1.97 0.70
N THR A 217 16.01 -2.67 1.81
CA THR A 217 17.18 -2.50 2.69
C THR A 217 18.47 -3.01 2.05
N ALA A 218 18.42 -4.09 1.25
CA ALA A 218 19.56 -4.54 0.46
C ALA A 218 19.98 -3.49 -0.58
N TRP A 219 19.01 -2.85 -1.24
CA TRP A 219 19.27 -1.75 -2.17
C TRP A 219 19.91 -0.56 -1.45
N GLU A 220 19.36 -0.13 -0.31
CA GLU A 220 19.91 0.99 0.47
C GLU A 220 21.33 0.71 0.96
N ALA A 221 21.62 -0.53 1.34
CA ALA A 221 22.95 -0.95 1.78
C ALA A 221 23.97 -0.97 0.63
N ALA A 222 23.56 -1.43 -0.57
CA ALA A 222 24.42 -1.50 -1.75
C ALA A 222 24.57 -0.14 -2.46
N GLY A 223 23.56 0.73 -2.35
CA GLY A 223 23.46 1.97 -3.12
C GLY A 223 23.03 1.79 -4.58
N GLU A 224 22.82 0.54 -5.01
CA GLU A 224 22.41 0.11 -6.34
C GLU A 224 21.50 -1.12 -6.24
N GLU A 225 21.00 -1.60 -7.39
CA GLU A 225 20.18 -2.82 -7.43
C GLU A 225 20.92 -4.00 -6.82
N PRO A 226 20.36 -4.71 -5.81
CA PRO A 226 21.00 -5.89 -5.28
C PRO A 226 21.11 -6.99 -6.35
N ASP A 227 22.19 -7.77 -6.29
CA ASP A 227 22.39 -8.90 -7.20
C ASP A 227 21.29 -9.96 -6.97
N LEU A 228 20.53 -10.24 -8.03
CA LEU A 228 19.41 -11.18 -8.01
C LEU A 228 19.76 -12.40 -8.88
N PRO A 229 19.28 -13.62 -8.53
CA PRO A 229 19.49 -14.78 -9.39
C PRO A 229 18.98 -14.55 -10.82
N ASP A 230 19.74 -14.97 -11.83
CA ASP A 230 19.39 -14.80 -13.25
C ASP A 230 17.95 -15.25 -13.58
N ALA A 231 17.51 -16.36 -12.99
CA ALA A 231 16.16 -16.88 -13.17
C ALA A 231 15.07 -15.89 -12.73
N VAL A 232 15.33 -15.11 -11.67
CA VAL A 232 14.42 -14.09 -11.14
C VAL A 232 14.48 -12.83 -12.01
N THR A 233 15.68 -12.38 -12.41
CA THR A 233 15.81 -11.21 -13.29
C THR A 233 15.17 -11.44 -14.65
N ASP A 234 15.39 -12.62 -15.25
CA ASP A 234 14.81 -13.00 -16.53
C ASP A 234 13.28 -13.10 -16.44
N ALA A 235 12.77 -13.67 -15.35
CA ALA A 235 11.34 -13.78 -15.12
C ALA A 235 10.68 -12.41 -14.92
N ILE A 236 11.30 -11.51 -14.13
CA ILE A 236 10.81 -10.14 -13.95
C ILE A 236 10.78 -9.40 -15.29
N ALA A 237 11.84 -9.52 -16.10
CA ALA A 237 11.90 -8.89 -17.43
C ALA A 237 10.86 -9.46 -18.41
N ALA A 238 10.56 -10.76 -18.32
CA ALA A 238 9.57 -11.42 -19.16
C ALA A 238 8.13 -11.01 -18.81
N VAL A 239 7.83 -10.82 -17.51
CA VAL A 239 6.47 -10.46 -17.04
C VAL A 239 6.22 -8.95 -17.11
N TRP A 240 7.22 -8.13 -16.79
CA TRP A 240 7.13 -6.66 -16.75
C TRP A 240 8.20 -6.00 -17.62
N PRO A 241 8.09 -6.07 -18.95
CA PRO A 241 9.07 -5.49 -19.86
C PRO A 241 9.20 -3.95 -19.69
N GLU A 242 8.16 -3.26 -19.21
CA GLU A 242 8.22 -1.83 -18.88
C GLU A 242 9.22 -1.47 -17.78
N ARG A 243 9.67 -2.43 -16.95
CA ARG A 243 10.75 -2.22 -15.97
C ARG A 243 12.03 -1.70 -16.62
N SER A 244 12.24 -2.06 -17.89
CA SER A 244 13.43 -1.65 -18.65
C SER A 244 13.40 -0.19 -19.11
N THR A 245 12.30 0.54 -18.86
CA THR A 245 12.19 1.97 -19.19
C THR A 245 12.55 2.83 -17.98
N THR A 246 13.83 2.85 -17.62
CA THR A 246 14.42 3.89 -16.78
C THR A 246 14.42 5.21 -17.56
N GLY A 247 13.27 5.87 -17.58
CA GLY A 247 13.07 7.15 -18.23
C GLY A 247 12.23 8.09 -17.36
N PRO A 248 12.36 9.42 -17.54
CA PRO A 248 11.47 10.38 -16.86
C PRO A 248 10.01 10.03 -17.15
N MET A 249 9.11 10.29 -16.20
CA MET A 249 7.66 10.09 -16.34
C MET A 249 7.18 10.54 -17.72
N ILE A 250 6.85 9.60 -18.61
CA ILE A 250 6.34 9.93 -19.94
C ILE A 250 4.85 10.22 -19.78
N LEU A 251 4.50 11.49 -19.68
CA LEU A 251 3.12 11.95 -19.85
C LEU A 251 2.75 11.78 -21.32
N THR A 252 1.83 10.86 -21.61
CA THR A 252 1.46 10.52 -22.99
C THR A 252 0.40 11.43 -23.59
N GLY A 253 -0.25 12.27 -22.77
CA GLY A 253 -1.29 13.20 -23.21
C GLY A 253 -0.77 14.49 -23.83
N ASP A 254 -1.58 15.12 -24.67
CA ASP A 254 -1.36 16.46 -25.23
C ASP A 254 -1.76 17.53 -24.22
N ALA A 255 -0.76 18.13 -23.57
CA ALA A 255 -0.98 19.21 -22.60
C ALA A 255 -1.68 20.45 -23.20
N THR A 256 -1.62 20.66 -24.52
CA THR A 256 -2.31 21.77 -25.18
C THR A 256 -3.82 21.55 -25.14
N HIS A 257 -4.26 20.38 -25.60
CA HIS A 257 -5.66 19.99 -25.55
C HIS A 257 -6.15 19.84 -24.10
N GLY A 258 -5.30 19.32 -23.21
CA GLY A 258 -5.55 19.28 -21.78
C GLY A 258 -5.83 20.66 -21.17
N GLY A 259 -5.15 21.70 -21.63
CA GLY A 259 -5.41 23.08 -21.21
C GLY A 259 -6.79 23.59 -21.64
N GLU A 260 -7.23 23.23 -22.85
CA GLU A 260 -8.57 23.58 -23.35
C GLU A 260 -9.67 22.88 -22.54
N LEU A 261 -9.48 21.59 -22.27
CA LEU A 261 -10.38 20.80 -21.42
C LEU A 261 -10.41 21.34 -19.99
N PHE A 262 -9.25 21.72 -19.43
CA PHE A 262 -9.16 22.29 -18.09
C PHE A 262 -9.94 23.60 -18.00
N ALA A 263 -9.80 24.47 -19.01
CA ALA A 263 -10.55 25.72 -19.14
C ALA A 263 -12.07 25.50 -19.23
N LEU A 264 -12.51 24.38 -19.80
CA LEU A 264 -13.92 24.06 -19.95
C LEU A 264 -14.54 23.46 -18.67
N TYR A 265 -13.82 22.56 -18.00
CA TYR A 265 -14.39 21.72 -16.94
C TYR A 265 -13.86 21.99 -15.53
N CYS A 266 -12.64 22.51 -15.38
CA CYS A 266 -11.94 22.51 -14.09
C CYS A 266 -11.78 23.90 -13.46
N VAL A 267 -11.66 24.95 -14.27
CA VAL A 267 -11.36 26.32 -13.81
C VAL A 267 -12.39 26.90 -12.85
N ALA A 268 -13.66 26.50 -12.96
CA ALA A 268 -14.73 26.97 -12.10
C ALA A 268 -14.44 26.71 -10.61
N CYS A 269 -13.71 25.63 -10.31
CA CYS A 269 -13.34 25.26 -8.96
C CYS A 269 -11.84 25.46 -8.67
N HIS A 270 -10.98 25.12 -9.63
CA HIS A 270 -9.53 25.07 -9.42
C HIS A 270 -8.78 26.34 -9.86
N GLY A 271 -9.48 27.35 -10.38
CA GLY A 271 -8.87 28.58 -10.86
C GLY A 271 -8.20 28.42 -12.22
N ALA A 272 -8.00 29.53 -12.94
CA ALA A 272 -7.51 29.52 -14.32
C ALA A 272 -6.04 29.08 -14.43
N ALA A 273 -5.25 29.38 -13.42
CA ALA A 273 -3.86 28.96 -13.29
C ALA A 273 -3.70 27.73 -12.38
N GLY A 274 -4.79 27.07 -11.96
CA GLY A 274 -4.74 25.98 -11.00
C GLY A 274 -4.43 26.43 -9.56
N GLU A 275 -4.59 27.72 -9.26
CA GLU A 275 -4.33 28.35 -7.97
C GLU A 275 -5.32 27.92 -6.87
N GLY A 276 -6.40 27.24 -7.24
CA GLY A 276 -7.46 26.81 -6.35
C GLY A 276 -8.60 27.81 -6.22
N GLY A 277 -9.46 27.59 -5.22
CA GLY A 277 -10.65 28.38 -4.97
C GLY A 277 -11.65 27.55 -4.18
N VAL A 278 -12.73 27.12 -4.84
CA VAL A 278 -13.64 26.09 -4.29
C VAL A 278 -12.91 24.74 -4.24
N GLY A 279 -12.15 24.42 -5.28
CA GLY A 279 -11.28 23.25 -5.36
C GLY A 279 -9.89 23.51 -4.77
N LYS A 280 -9.17 22.44 -4.42
CA LYS A 280 -7.79 22.53 -3.94
C LYS A 280 -6.84 23.07 -5.03
N PRO A 281 -5.74 23.75 -4.68
CA PRO A 281 -4.73 24.14 -5.66
C PRO A 281 -4.12 22.91 -6.34
N LEU A 282 -3.97 23.00 -7.66
CA LEU A 282 -3.38 21.98 -8.53
C LEU A 282 -2.01 22.41 -9.07
N ALA A 283 -1.79 23.71 -9.19
CA ALA A 283 -0.48 24.29 -9.49
C ALA A 283 0.41 24.30 -8.25
N LYS A 284 0.95 23.13 -7.93
CA LYS A 284 1.76 22.86 -6.72
C LYS A 284 2.88 21.87 -7.01
N THR A 285 3.83 21.82 -6.09
CA THR A 285 4.76 20.69 -6.03
C THR A 285 4.03 19.45 -5.51
N TRP A 286 4.11 18.35 -6.26
CA TRP A 286 3.52 17.08 -5.86
C TRP A 286 4.50 16.30 -4.99
N ALA A 287 4.04 15.88 -3.81
CA ALA A 287 4.88 15.16 -2.83
C ALA A 287 4.95 13.64 -3.06
N VAL A 288 4.23 13.12 -4.06
CA VAL A 288 4.14 11.69 -4.39
C VAL A 288 4.94 11.38 -5.66
N ALA A 289 5.49 10.16 -5.78
CA ALA A 289 6.26 9.75 -6.95
C ALA A 289 5.43 9.65 -8.24
N ARG A 290 4.11 9.39 -8.11
CA ARG A 290 3.15 9.23 -9.23
C ARG A 290 1.93 10.15 -9.10
N PRO A 291 2.11 11.47 -9.19
CA PRO A 291 0.97 12.38 -9.13
C PRO A 291 0.03 12.18 -10.32
N ASP A 292 0.51 11.63 -11.43
CA ASP A 292 -0.29 11.29 -12.60
C ASP A 292 -1.36 10.24 -12.27
N ILE A 293 -1.04 9.23 -11.46
CA ILE A 293 -2.03 8.24 -11.02
C ILE A 293 -3.07 8.92 -10.12
N THR A 294 -2.62 9.70 -9.13
CA THR A 294 -3.55 10.41 -8.23
C THR A 294 -4.47 11.36 -9.00
N VAL A 295 -3.92 12.17 -9.90
CA VAL A 295 -4.68 13.12 -10.72
C VAL A 295 -5.63 12.36 -11.64
N ARG A 296 -5.16 11.33 -12.35
CA ARG A 296 -5.98 10.52 -13.25
C ARG A 296 -7.13 9.84 -12.52
N THR A 297 -6.85 9.14 -11.42
CA THR A 297 -7.89 8.45 -10.65
C THR A 297 -8.91 9.43 -10.07
N THR A 298 -8.45 10.60 -9.62
CA THR A 298 -9.34 11.67 -9.15
C THR A 298 -10.24 12.19 -10.27
N ILE A 299 -9.71 12.38 -11.48
CA ILE A 299 -10.52 12.81 -12.63
C ILE A 299 -11.49 11.70 -13.06
N VAL A 300 -11.03 10.44 -13.13
CA VAL A 300 -11.84 9.29 -13.55
C VAL A 300 -13.02 9.08 -12.61
N SER A 301 -12.78 9.03 -11.31
CA SER A 301 -13.75 8.57 -10.31
C SER A 301 -14.34 9.67 -9.43
N GLY A 302 -13.79 10.89 -9.51
CA GLY A 302 -14.13 11.95 -8.56
C GLY A 302 -13.63 11.65 -7.15
N VAL A 303 -14.06 12.45 -6.18
CA VAL A 303 -13.80 12.23 -4.75
C VAL A 303 -15.16 12.09 -4.04
N PRO A 304 -15.53 10.86 -3.61
CA PRO A 304 -16.80 10.60 -2.94
C PRO A 304 -17.03 11.53 -1.74
N GLY A 305 -18.26 12.06 -1.62
CA GLY A 305 -18.63 12.99 -0.55
C GLY A 305 -18.13 14.43 -0.75
N THR A 306 -17.63 14.78 -1.94
CA THR A 306 -17.24 16.15 -2.30
C THR A 306 -17.90 16.58 -3.61
N GLU A 307 -17.76 17.86 -3.95
CA GLU A 307 -18.20 18.43 -5.23
C GLU A 307 -17.33 18.00 -6.44
N MET A 308 -16.19 17.33 -6.21
CA MET A 308 -15.36 16.79 -7.29
C MET A 308 -15.99 15.51 -7.83
N ILE A 309 -16.78 15.65 -8.89
CA ILE A 309 -17.47 14.54 -9.57
C ILE A 309 -16.53 13.65 -10.38
N ALA A 310 -17.02 12.48 -10.78
CA ALA A 310 -16.38 11.63 -11.77
C ALA A 310 -16.54 12.21 -13.17
N TRP A 311 -15.45 12.31 -13.94
CA TRP A 311 -15.46 12.87 -15.28
C TRP A 311 -15.33 11.82 -16.39
N SER A 312 -14.89 10.61 -16.07
CA SER A 312 -14.80 9.52 -17.05
C SER A 312 -16.16 9.07 -17.54
N GLN A 313 -16.29 8.84 -18.84
CA GLN A 313 -17.47 8.20 -19.44
C GLN A 313 -17.82 6.86 -18.80
N THR A 314 -16.83 6.08 -18.36
CA THR A 314 -17.06 4.80 -17.69
C THR A 314 -17.71 4.95 -16.31
N GLN A 315 -17.65 6.15 -15.74
CA GLN A 315 -18.24 6.51 -14.45
C GLN A 315 -19.41 7.50 -14.59
N GLY A 316 -19.93 7.67 -15.82
CA GLY A 316 -21.08 8.54 -16.13
C GLY A 316 -20.74 10.00 -16.41
N GLY A 317 -19.46 10.35 -16.50
CA GLY A 317 -18.97 11.66 -16.94
C GLY A 317 -18.93 11.80 -18.47
N VAL A 318 -18.27 12.85 -18.95
CA VAL A 318 -18.25 13.23 -20.38
C VAL A 318 -16.93 12.95 -21.08
N LEU A 319 -15.84 12.77 -20.33
CA LEU A 319 -14.47 12.68 -20.87
C LEU A 319 -14.10 11.25 -21.24
N THR A 320 -13.46 11.12 -22.40
CA THR A 320 -12.81 9.89 -22.87
C THR A 320 -11.52 9.61 -22.09
N ALA A 321 -10.97 8.40 -22.23
CA ALA A 321 -9.72 8.05 -21.58
C ALA A 321 -8.56 8.93 -22.09
N GLU A 322 -8.52 9.21 -23.39
CA GLU A 322 -7.52 10.05 -24.04
C GLU A 322 -7.59 11.50 -23.54
N GLU A 323 -8.78 12.09 -23.45
CA GLU A 323 -8.97 13.45 -22.90
C GLU A 323 -8.56 13.55 -21.43
N ILE A 324 -8.70 12.47 -20.67
CA ILE A 324 -8.21 12.41 -19.28
C ILE A 324 -6.68 12.39 -19.24
N GLU A 325 -6.01 11.70 -20.17
CA GLU A 325 -4.55 11.75 -20.29
C GLU A 325 -4.05 13.15 -20.63
N ASP A 326 -4.73 13.84 -21.53
CA ASP A 326 -4.42 15.22 -21.91
C ASP A 326 -4.53 16.15 -20.69
N LEU A 327 -5.60 16.02 -19.90
CA LEU A 327 -5.77 16.76 -18.65
C LEU A 327 -4.68 16.46 -17.62
N VAL A 328 -4.32 15.20 -17.44
CA VAL A 328 -3.23 14.79 -16.53
C VAL A 328 -1.91 15.43 -16.98
N ALA A 329 -1.62 15.38 -18.29
CA ALA A 329 -0.43 15.99 -18.85
C ALA A 329 -0.40 17.51 -18.63
N TYR A 330 -1.53 18.20 -18.81
CA TYR A 330 -1.62 19.63 -18.54
C TYR A 330 -1.44 19.98 -17.06
N ILE A 331 -2.19 19.32 -16.17
CA ILE A 331 -2.21 19.61 -14.72
C ILE A 331 -0.82 19.43 -14.10
N LEU A 332 -0.09 18.39 -14.49
CA LEU A 332 1.26 18.14 -13.96
C LEU A 332 2.32 19.09 -14.52
N ASN A 333 2.03 19.78 -15.61
CA ASN A 333 2.89 20.83 -16.18
C ASN A 333 2.52 22.24 -15.69
N LEU A 334 1.52 22.38 -14.81
CA LEU A 334 1.18 23.69 -14.23
C LEU A 334 2.33 24.21 -13.36
N PRO A 335 2.81 25.44 -13.59
CA PRO A 335 3.85 26.03 -12.77
C PRO A 335 3.29 26.29 -11.35
N PRO A 336 4.04 25.97 -10.27
CA PRO A 336 3.58 26.24 -8.92
C PRO A 336 3.26 27.72 -8.70
N VAL A 337 2.09 28.03 -8.17
CA VAL A 337 1.73 29.40 -7.77
C VAL A 337 2.15 29.60 -6.31
N ALA A 338 2.96 30.61 -6.03
CA ALA A 338 3.33 30.96 -4.67
C ALA A 338 2.08 31.37 -3.85
N PRO A 339 2.01 31.08 -2.55
CA PRO A 339 0.89 31.49 -1.71
C PRO A 339 0.98 33.00 -1.40
N ALA A 340 0.67 33.83 -2.38
CA ALA A 340 0.29 35.24 -2.25
C ALA A 340 -0.32 35.71 -3.58
N ASP A 341 -1.35 36.54 -3.50
CA ASP A 341 -1.98 37.30 -4.60
C ASP A 341 -3.22 36.71 -5.29
N ALA A 342 -4.08 36.02 -4.54
CA ALA A 342 -5.49 35.77 -4.91
C ALA A 342 -6.35 37.06 -5.05
N SER A 343 -5.75 38.26 -4.99
CA SER A 343 -6.43 39.55 -5.05
C SER A 343 -6.00 40.46 -6.21
N ALA A 344 -4.97 40.12 -6.99
CA ALA A 344 -4.41 41.04 -8.00
C ALA A 344 -4.83 40.72 -9.45
N ALA A 345 -5.21 39.48 -9.78
CA ALA A 345 -5.47 39.07 -11.16
C ALA A 345 -6.82 39.57 -11.75
N VAL A 346 -7.77 40.02 -10.92
CA VAL A 346 -9.09 40.48 -11.38
C VAL A 346 -9.05 41.82 -12.12
N THR A 347 -8.02 42.66 -11.94
CA THR A 347 -8.01 44.01 -12.55
C THR A 347 -7.20 44.15 -13.83
N SER A 348 -6.33 43.20 -14.18
CA SER A 348 -5.48 43.32 -15.38
C SER A 348 -6.15 42.79 -16.66
N ASN A 349 -6.94 41.71 -16.57
CA ASN A 349 -7.52 41.06 -17.75
C ASN A 349 -8.83 41.68 -18.27
N ILE A 350 -9.33 42.75 -17.64
CA ILE A 350 -10.48 43.53 -18.14
C ILE A 350 -10.06 44.76 -18.96
N SER A 351 -8.76 45.08 -19.03
CA SER A 351 -8.26 46.21 -19.82
C SER A 351 -7.80 45.81 -21.23
N SER A 352 -7.32 44.59 -21.42
CA SER A 352 -6.82 44.10 -22.72
C SER A 352 -7.94 43.66 -23.68
N THR A 353 -9.12 43.28 -23.18
CA THR A 353 -10.22 42.77 -24.00
C THR A 353 -11.12 43.88 -24.57
N VAL A 354 -11.17 45.07 -23.94
CA VAL A 354 -12.00 46.20 -24.39
C VAL A 354 -11.31 46.99 -25.52
N ALA A 355 -9.98 46.99 -25.59
CA ALA A 355 -9.23 47.69 -26.64
C ALA A 355 -9.30 46.99 -28.01
N ALA A 356 -9.47 45.66 -28.05
CA ALA A 356 -9.45 44.88 -29.29
C ALA A 356 -10.78 44.89 -30.08
N VAL A 357 -11.89 45.35 -29.46
CA VAL A 357 -13.22 45.41 -30.12
C VAL A 357 -13.45 46.74 -30.85
N ALA A 358 -12.62 47.77 -30.62
CA ALA A 358 -12.88 49.13 -31.11
C ALA A 358 -12.28 49.47 -32.50
N THR A 359 -11.63 48.54 -33.23
CA THR A 359 -10.86 48.89 -34.45
C THR A 359 -11.22 48.13 -35.73
N SER A 360 -12.40 47.53 -35.86
CA SER A 360 -12.86 46.95 -37.14
C SER A 360 -14.04 47.74 -37.74
N PRO A 361 -13.99 48.11 -39.04
CA PRO A 361 -15.00 48.99 -39.65
C PRO A 361 -16.30 48.25 -39.95
N LEU A 362 -17.43 48.87 -39.59
CA LEU A 362 -18.78 48.45 -39.95
C LEU A 362 -18.96 48.43 -41.49
N VAL A 363 -19.45 47.31 -42.01
CA VAL A 363 -20.05 47.23 -43.35
C VAL A 363 -21.45 47.85 -43.30
N ALA A 364 -21.73 48.70 -44.28
CA ALA A 364 -22.88 49.57 -44.40
C ALA A 364 -24.24 48.84 -44.43
N ALA A 365 -25.21 49.42 -43.73
CA ALA A 365 -26.62 49.08 -43.82
C ALA A 365 -27.24 49.67 -45.11
N THR A 366 -27.88 48.83 -45.91
CA THR A 366 -28.69 49.26 -47.05
C THR A 366 -30.08 49.68 -46.55
N THR A 367 -30.41 50.94 -46.79
CA THR A 367 -31.72 51.55 -46.59
C THR A 367 -32.75 51.03 -47.60
N VAL A 368 -33.94 50.63 -47.13
CA VAL A 368 -35.17 50.66 -47.94
C VAL A 368 -36.15 51.65 -47.30
N SER A 369 -36.50 52.66 -48.10
CA SER A 369 -37.36 53.80 -47.81
C SER A 369 -38.83 53.43 -47.67
N GLY A 370 -39.53 54.10 -46.77
CA GLY A 370 -40.98 54.00 -46.60
C GLY A 370 -41.81 54.93 -47.50
N GLY A 371 -43.12 54.77 -47.34
CA GLY A 371 -44.21 55.64 -47.82
C GLY A 371 -45.48 54.79 -48.00
N GLY A 372 -46.68 55.10 -47.51
CA GLY A 372 -47.23 56.24 -46.76
C GLY A 372 -48.76 56.03 -46.61
N ASN A 373 -49.35 56.68 -45.60
CA ASN A 373 -50.77 56.93 -45.28
C ASN A 373 -51.90 56.42 -46.21
N ALA A 374 -52.92 55.79 -45.61
CA ALA A 374 -54.19 56.43 -45.18
C ALA A 374 -55.14 55.39 -44.57
#